data_AF-A0AAT9HRH8-F1
#
_entry.id   AF-A0AAT9HRH8-F1
#
_cell.length_a   1.000
_cell.length_b   1.000
_cell.length_c   1.000
_cell.angle_alpha   90.00
_cell.angle_beta   90.00
_cell.angle_gamma   90.00
#
_symmetry.space_group_name_H-M   'P 1'
#
loop_
_entity.id
_entity.type
_entity.pdbx_description
1 polymer ?
#
loop_
_entity_poly.entity_id
_entity_poly.type
_entity_poly.pdbx_seq_one_letter_code
_entity_poly.pdbx_strand_id
1 'polypeptide(L)'
;MVVDAADASRHLQPLVNVTDASGQAGRAALERLLHRATDGRVTPQETAELAIRLARLTPTLSDADGPEIRKLAGQPLQELVTRLLDSVDSDHLAPLRRAGGKRAVEDELRAALFPLAENPELQEMLLSLYDRPATLRVAASDRRRRQETTVGRRLAEFIERSGPFTSAQLWWIEKIADVVATETRFAPAYLDSIPFSARGGTDGFLDAFGPDAASDLLDELRRALA
;
A
#
# COMPACT_ATOMS: atom_id res chain seq x y z
N MET A 1 -7.69 51.19 27.45
CA MET A 1 -9.00 50.51 27.49
C MET A 1 -9.18 49.88 26.11
N VAL A 2 -8.58 48.70 25.93
CA VAL A 2 -9.21 47.36 25.78
C VAL A 2 -9.88 47.14 24.41
N VAL A 3 -9.23 46.30 23.58
CA VAL A 3 -9.70 45.01 22.98
C VAL A 3 -10.65 45.21 21.79
N ASP A 4 -10.60 44.48 20.67
CA ASP A 4 -10.03 43.18 20.37
C ASP A 4 -9.82 43.10 18.85
N ALA A 5 -8.69 42.54 18.42
CA ALA A 5 -8.41 42.17 17.04
C ALA A 5 -8.01 40.69 17.04
N ALA A 6 -9.01 39.82 17.11
CA ALA A 6 -8.98 38.39 16.88
C ALA A 6 -10.42 38.03 16.46
N ASP A 7 -10.73 37.21 15.47
CA ASP A 7 -10.19 35.89 15.21
C ASP A 7 -10.67 35.48 13.80
N ALA A 8 -9.77 35.52 12.83
CA ALA A 8 -9.97 34.87 11.54
C ALA A 8 -8.63 34.30 11.05
N SER A 9 -7.81 33.83 11.98
CA SER A 9 -6.70 32.96 11.67
C SER A 9 -7.24 31.53 11.61
N ARG A 10 -7.93 31.22 10.49
CA ARG A 10 -8.00 29.85 9.99
C ARG A 10 -6.55 29.40 9.85
N HIS A 11 -6.10 28.69 10.87
CA HIS A 11 -4.78 28.08 10.95
C HIS A 11 -4.66 27.11 9.79
N LEU A 12 -4.14 27.61 8.66
CA LEU A 12 -3.37 26.81 7.73
C LEU A 12 -2.11 26.44 8.51
N GLN A 13 -2.20 25.38 9.31
CA GLN A 13 -1.01 24.79 9.88
C GLN A 13 -0.10 24.41 8.70
N PRO A 14 1.15 24.90 8.69
CA PRO A 14 2.07 24.59 7.61
C PRO A 14 2.24 23.07 7.58
N LEU A 15 2.12 22.49 6.38
CA LEU A 15 2.49 21.11 6.09
C LEU A 15 3.89 20.85 6.67
N VAL A 16 3.96 20.25 7.85
CA VAL A 16 5.20 19.92 8.53
C VAL A 16 5.87 18.79 7.73
N ASN A 17 6.61 19.19 6.70
CA ASN A 17 7.83 18.50 6.31
C ASN A 17 8.88 19.04 7.29
N VAL A 18 9.62 18.25 8.05
CA VAL A 18 10.47 17.14 7.65
C VAL A 18 10.63 16.31 8.93
N THR A 19 10.70 14.99 8.80
CA THR A 19 11.37 14.11 9.76
C THR A 19 12.50 14.85 10.46
N ASP A 20 12.38 15.10 11.76
CA ASP A 20 13.57 15.31 12.57
C ASP A 20 14.49 14.09 12.35
N ALA A 21 15.81 14.23 12.50
CA ALA A 21 16.76 13.14 12.25
C ALA A 21 16.42 11.83 13.02
N SER A 22 15.62 11.98 14.07
CA SER A 22 15.01 10.99 14.96
C SER A 22 13.78 10.25 14.38
N GLY A 23 12.99 10.88 13.51
CA GLY A 23 11.70 10.34 13.03
C GLY A 23 10.55 10.38 14.04
N GLN A 24 10.77 10.84 15.27
CA GLN A 24 9.80 10.85 16.36
C GLN A 24 8.58 11.73 16.06
N ALA A 25 8.77 12.89 15.41
CA ALA A 25 7.65 13.75 15.03
C ALA A 25 6.73 13.05 13.99
N GLY A 26 7.32 12.27 13.11
CA GLY A 26 6.60 11.44 12.15
C GLY A 26 5.81 10.32 12.84
N ARG A 27 6.43 9.64 13.81
CA ARG A 27 5.81 8.58 14.62
C ARG A 27 4.61 9.08 15.40
N ALA A 28 4.76 10.18 16.14
CA ALA A 28 3.67 10.75 16.95
C ALA A 28 2.47 11.20 16.09
N ALA A 29 2.73 11.71 14.89
CA ALA A 29 1.67 12.06 13.94
C ALA A 29 0.96 10.82 13.39
N LEU A 30 1.70 9.76 13.03
CA LEU A 30 1.10 8.50 12.59
C LEU A 30 0.25 7.87 13.71
N GLU A 31 0.79 7.81 14.92
CA GLU A 31 0.09 7.28 16.10
C GLU A 31 -1.23 8.00 16.34
N ARG A 32 -1.23 9.34 16.28
CA ARG A 32 -2.46 10.14 16.39
C ARG A 32 -3.48 9.82 15.30
N LEU A 33 -3.05 9.66 14.04
CA LEU A 33 -3.95 9.37 12.93
C LEU A 33 -4.55 7.96 13.03
N LEU A 34 -3.74 6.98 13.44
CA LEU A 34 -4.21 5.60 13.68
C LEU A 34 -5.22 5.55 14.84
N HIS A 35 -4.96 6.28 15.92
CA HIS A 35 -5.90 6.40 17.03
C HIS A 35 -7.22 7.04 16.59
N ARG A 36 -7.17 8.11 15.78
CA ARG A 36 -8.38 8.73 15.21
C ARG A 36 -9.17 7.83 14.25
N ALA A 37 -8.47 6.99 13.49
CA ALA A 37 -9.09 5.99 12.62
C ALA A 37 -9.82 4.92 13.44
N THR A 38 -9.19 4.45 14.51
CA THR A 38 -9.78 3.49 15.48
C THR A 38 -11.02 4.08 16.17
N ASP A 39 -10.95 5.35 16.57
CA ASP A 39 -12.08 6.09 17.14
C ASP A 39 -13.23 6.36 16.15
N GLY A 40 -13.03 6.11 14.86
CA GLY A 40 -14.00 6.40 13.80
C GLY A 40 -14.25 7.91 13.58
N ARG A 41 -13.32 8.77 14.04
CA ARG A 41 -13.43 10.24 13.98
C ARG A 41 -12.54 10.88 12.90
N VAL A 42 -12.00 10.09 12.00
CA VAL A 42 -11.09 10.55 10.95
C VAL A 42 -11.82 11.35 9.87
N THR A 43 -11.21 12.42 9.38
CA THR A 43 -11.73 13.23 8.26
C THR A 43 -11.09 12.80 6.94
N PRO A 44 -11.67 13.14 5.77
CA PRO A 44 -11.04 12.86 4.48
C PRO A 44 -9.60 13.41 4.38
N GLN A 45 -9.37 14.60 4.93
CA GLN A 45 -8.04 15.22 4.94
C GLN A 45 -7.05 14.42 5.79
N GLU A 46 -7.48 13.88 6.93
CA GLU A 46 -6.64 13.06 7.80
C GLU A 46 -6.40 11.67 7.24
N THR A 47 -7.38 11.10 6.54
CA THR A 47 -7.20 9.86 5.77
C THR A 47 -6.16 10.06 4.66
N ALA A 48 -6.20 11.20 3.95
CA ALA A 48 -5.19 11.55 2.95
C ALA A 48 -3.79 11.70 3.57
N GLU A 49 -3.71 12.37 4.73
CA GLU A 49 -2.45 12.52 5.46
C GLU A 49 -1.88 11.16 5.89
N LEU A 50 -2.73 10.27 6.42
CA LEU A 50 -2.36 8.92 6.79
C LEU A 50 -1.81 8.15 5.58
N ALA A 51 -2.51 8.21 4.44
CA ALA A 51 -2.09 7.54 3.21
C ALA A 51 -0.72 8.03 2.72
N ILE A 52 -0.48 9.35 2.71
CA ILE A 52 0.81 9.94 2.31
C ILE A 52 1.92 9.50 3.27
N ARG A 53 1.67 9.42 4.58
CA ARG A 53 2.65 8.96 5.56
C ARG A 53 3.00 7.49 5.36
N LEU A 54 2.00 6.64 5.15
CA LEU A 54 2.21 5.23 4.84
C LEU A 54 2.96 5.04 3.51
N ALA A 55 2.64 5.84 2.48
CA ALA A 55 3.36 5.82 1.20
C ALA A 55 4.87 6.11 1.36
N ARG A 56 5.24 6.97 2.31
CA ARG A 56 6.65 7.27 2.63
C ARG A 56 7.35 6.13 3.37
N LEU A 57 6.59 5.26 4.06
CA LEU A 57 7.14 4.08 4.73
C LEU A 57 7.35 2.92 3.76
N THR A 58 6.52 2.81 2.73
CA THR A 58 6.62 1.78 1.69
C THR A 58 8.06 1.53 1.22
N PRO A 59 8.82 2.51 0.70
CA PRO A 59 10.17 2.25 0.20
C PRO A 59 11.17 1.83 1.29
N THR A 60 10.84 2.05 2.57
CA THR A 60 11.70 1.71 3.71
C THR A 60 11.42 0.34 4.33
N LEU A 61 10.40 -0.36 3.83
CA LEU A 61 10.13 -1.74 4.23
C LEU A 61 11.29 -2.64 3.83
N SER A 62 11.80 -3.41 4.79
CA SER A 62 12.72 -4.51 4.50
C SER A 62 11.98 -5.73 3.95
N ASP A 63 12.73 -6.68 3.41
CA ASP A 63 12.24 -7.98 2.92
C ASP A 63 11.45 -8.79 3.98
N ALA A 64 11.64 -8.48 5.27
CA ALA A 64 10.89 -9.10 6.37
C ALA A 64 9.62 -8.32 6.75
N ASP A 65 9.57 -7.00 6.50
CA ASP A 65 8.47 -6.14 6.95
C ASP A 65 7.26 -6.21 6.02
N GLY A 66 7.49 -6.24 4.71
CA GLY A 66 6.43 -6.39 3.71
C GLY A 66 5.55 -7.63 3.97
N PRO A 67 6.14 -8.83 4.11
CA PRO A 67 5.36 -10.04 4.33
C PRO A 67 4.55 -10.01 5.62
N GLU A 68 5.13 -9.47 6.71
CA GLU A 68 4.46 -9.39 8.01
C GLU A 68 3.32 -8.39 7.98
N ILE A 69 3.53 -7.20 7.39
CA ILE A 69 2.48 -6.20 7.22
C ILE A 69 1.34 -6.76 6.37
N ARG A 70 1.63 -7.48 5.29
CA ARG A 70 0.59 -8.11 4.46
C ARG A 70 -0.20 -9.17 5.23
N LYS A 71 0.49 -10.01 6.01
CA LYS A 71 -0.17 -11.03 6.84
C LYS A 71 -1.16 -10.39 7.81
N LEU A 72 -0.80 -9.25 8.41
CA LEU A 72 -1.65 -8.52 9.34
C LEU A 72 -2.76 -7.72 8.63
N ALA A 73 -2.47 -7.09 7.49
CA ALA A 73 -3.41 -6.24 6.77
C ALA A 73 -4.32 -6.99 5.78
N GLY A 74 -4.02 -8.26 5.49
CA GLY A 74 -4.66 -9.08 4.45
C GLY A 74 -4.30 -8.68 3.01
N GLN A 75 -3.45 -7.65 2.84
CA GLN A 75 -3.07 -7.08 1.54
C GLN A 75 -1.72 -6.34 1.66
N PRO A 76 -0.98 -6.15 0.56
CA PRO A 76 0.24 -5.34 0.56
C PRO A 76 0.01 -3.91 1.07
N LEU A 77 1.00 -3.32 1.76
CA LEU A 77 0.90 -1.95 2.26
C LEU A 77 0.63 -0.94 1.14
N GLN A 78 1.21 -1.17 -0.04
CA GLN A 78 1.01 -0.38 -1.25
C GLN A 78 -0.47 -0.33 -1.65
N GLU A 79 -1.17 -1.46 -1.62
CA GLU A 79 -2.58 -1.53 -1.99
C GLU A 79 -3.47 -0.83 -0.96
N LEU A 80 -3.10 -0.95 0.31
CA LEU A 80 -3.76 -0.24 1.39
C LEU A 80 -3.60 1.29 1.20
N VAL A 81 -2.40 1.75 0.87
CA VAL A 81 -2.13 3.17 0.55
C VAL A 81 -2.96 3.64 -0.63
N THR A 82 -2.97 2.90 -1.73
CA THR A 82 -3.76 3.24 -2.93
C THR A 82 -5.25 3.33 -2.59
N ARG A 83 -5.80 2.33 -1.89
CA ARG A 83 -7.20 2.35 -1.45
C ARG A 83 -7.53 3.58 -0.59
N LEU A 84 -6.65 3.96 0.32
CA LEU A 84 -6.87 5.15 1.15
C LEU A 84 -6.86 6.43 0.32
N LEU A 85 -5.95 6.56 -0.66
CA LEU A 85 -5.92 7.70 -1.58
C LEU A 85 -7.17 7.76 -2.46
N ASP A 86 -7.62 6.62 -2.98
CA ASP A 86 -8.84 6.55 -3.79
C ASP A 86 -10.08 6.91 -2.96
N SER A 87 -10.12 6.48 -1.68
CA SER A 87 -11.26 6.77 -0.78
C SER A 87 -11.44 8.26 -0.47
N VAL A 88 -10.39 9.06 -0.62
CA VAL A 88 -10.40 10.51 -0.36
C VAL A 88 -10.41 11.35 -1.62
N ASP A 89 -10.39 10.70 -2.79
CA ASP A 89 -10.41 11.38 -4.07
C ASP A 89 -11.73 12.16 -4.24
N SER A 90 -11.64 13.36 -4.81
CA SER A 90 -12.81 14.23 -4.93
C SER A 90 -13.83 13.69 -5.94
N ASP A 91 -13.39 13.03 -7.01
CA ASP A 91 -14.26 12.44 -8.01
C ASP A 91 -14.97 11.19 -7.47
N HIS A 92 -14.34 10.47 -6.54
CA HIS A 92 -14.95 9.37 -5.79
C HIS A 92 -15.93 9.85 -4.71
N LEU A 93 -15.58 10.88 -3.94
CA LEU A 93 -16.41 11.38 -2.84
C LEU A 93 -17.62 12.21 -3.29
N ALA A 94 -17.52 12.92 -4.42
CA ALA A 94 -18.60 13.77 -4.93
C ALA A 94 -19.93 13.02 -5.16
N PRO A 95 -19.98 11.87 -5.85
CA PRO A 95 -21.23 11.11 -6.02
C PRO A 95 -21.77 10.57 -4.70
N LEU A 96 -20.91 10.04 -3.80
CA LEU A 96 -21.31 9.54 -2.48
C LEU A 96 -21.99 10.63 -1.65
N ARG A 97 -21.41 11.83 -1.64
CA ARG A 97 -21.95 12.98 -0.91
C ARG A 97 -23.29 13.44 -1.48
N ARG A 98 -23.49 13.38 -2.81
CA ARG A 98 -24.77 13.73 -3.43
C ARG A 98 -25.88 12.72 -3.11
N ALA A 99 -25.54 11.43 -3.06
CA ALA A 99 -26.50 10.36 -2.84
C ALA A 99 -26.87 10.16 -1.36
N GLY A 100 -25.87 10.16 -0.47
CA GLY A 100 -26.04 9.79 0.95
C GLY A 100 -25.48 10.80 1.96
N GLY A 101 -25.08 11.99 1.49
CA GLY A 101 -24.61 13.06 2.36
C GLY A 101 -23.32 12.74 3.11
N LYS A 102 -23.18 13.29 4.31
CA LYS A 102 -21.98 13.14 5.14
C LYS A 102 -21.75 11.69 5.57
N ARG A 103 -22.83 10.95 5.87
CA ARG A 103 -22.73 9.59 6.41
C ARG A 103 -22.17 8.60 5.39
N ALA A 104 -22.57 8.70 4.13
CA ALA A 104 -21.99 7.88 3.06
C ALA A 104 -20.48 8.08 2.89
N VAL A 105 -19.99 9.32 3.06
CA VAL A 105 -18.55 9.60 3.06
C VAL A 105 -17.87 9.00 4.29
N GLU A 106 -18.47 9.13 5.47
CA GLU A 106 -17.93 8.52 6.70
C GLU A 106 -17.86 6.98 6.62
N ASP A 107 -18.88 6.35 6.03
CA ASP A 107 -18.92 4.90 5.83
C ASP A 107 -17.85 4.43 4.83
N GLU A 108 -17.62 5.19 3.75
CA GLU A 108 -16.54 4.93 2.79
C GLU A 108 -15.16 4.99 3.45
N LEU A 109 -14.88 6.06 4.20
CA LEU A 109 -13.61 6.20 4.91
C LEU A 109 -13.41 5.09 5.94
N ARG A 110 -14.47 4.70 6.66
CA ARG A 110 -14.42 3.60 7.63
C ARG A 110 -14.09 2.27 6.94
N ALA A 111 -14.70 1.99 5.79
CA ALA A 111 -14.41 0.78 5.02
C ALA A 111 -12.95 0.75 4.54
N ALA A 112 -12.42 1.88 4.05
CA ALA A 112 -11.04 1.98 3.61
C ALA A 112 -10.03 1.82 4.76
N LEU A 113 -10.36 2.35 5.94
CA LEU A 113 -9.52 2.30 7.14
C LEU A 113 -9.66 1.03 7.97
N PHE A 114 -10.67 0.20 7.71
CA PHE A 114 -10.96 -1.02 8.47
C PHE A 114 -9.71 -1.88 8.73
N PRO A 115 -8.83 -2.17 7.74
CA PRO A 115 -7.64 -2.98 7.99
C PRO A 115 -6.65 -2.34 8.96
N LEU A 116 -6.62 -1.01 9.09
CA LEU A 116 -5.76 -0.30 10.05
C LEU A 116 -6.44 -0.14 11.40
N ALA A 117 -7.75 0.11 11.42
CA ALA A 117 -8.51 0.40 12.63
C ALA A 117 -8.74 -0.84 13.49
N GLU A 118 -8.99 -1.99 12.88
CA GLU A 118 -9.35 -3.23 13.60
C GLU A 118 -8.14 -4.13 13.92
N ASN A 119 -6.93 -3.75 13.50
CA ASN A 119 -5.72 -4.56 13.68
C ASN A 119 -4.67 -3.81 14.52
N PRO A 120 -4.71 -3.92 15.86
CA PRO A 120 -3.72 -3.25 16.73
C PRO A 120 -2.29 -3.73 16.47
N GLU A 121 -2.12 -5.01 16.13
CA GLU A 121 -0.83 -5.59 15.75
C GLU A 121 -0.24 -4.92 14.50
N LEU A 122 -1.08 -4.58 13.53
CA LEU A 122 -0.66 -3.83 12.34
C LEU A 122 -0.25 -2.39 12.71
N GLN A 123 -0.97 -1.76 13.62
CA GLN A 123 -0.63 -0.42 14.11
C GLN A 123 0.73 -0.41 14.80
N GLU A 124 0.97 -1.36 15.71
CA GLU A 124 2.26 -1.54 16.39
C GLU A 124 3.39 -1.81 15.39
N MET A 125 3.15 -2.70 14.42
CA MET A 125 4.13 -3.00 13.38
C MET A 125 4.52 -1.76 12.58
N LEU A 126 3.55 -0.96 12.15
CA LEU A 126 3.79 0.29 11.40
C LEU A 126 4.53 1.34 12.22
N LEU A 127 4.21 1.47 13.51
CA LEU A 127 4.90 2.39 14.42
C LEU A 127 6.35 1.96 14.67
N SER A 128 6.60 0.65 14.81
CA SER A 128 7.94 0.10 15.04
C SER A 128 8.94 0.42 13.93
N LEU A 129 8.47 0.71 12.70
CA LEU A 129 9.32 1.11 11.58
C LEU A 129 9.99 2.48 11.77
N TYR A 130 9.44 3.34 12.64
CA TYR A 130 10.02 4.63 12.99
C TYR A 130 11.11 4.52 14.07
N ASP A 131 11.03 3.50 14.93
CA ASP A 131 11.97 3.32 16.04
C ASP A 131 13.29 2.64 15.59
N ARG A 132 13.39 2.25 14.31
CA ARG A 132 14.59 1.62 13.74
C ARG A 132 15.64 2.68 13.36
N PRO A 133 16.93 2.47 13.71
CA PRO A 133 17.99 3.42 13.38
C PRO A 133 18.08 3.65 11.87
N ALA A 134 18.26 4.91 11.46
CA ALA A 134 18.23 5.35 10.06
C ALA A 134 19.20 4.58 9.14
N THR A 135 20.32 4.08 9.67
CA THR A 135 21.30 3.26 8.94
C THR A 135 20.73 1.92 8.48
N LEU A 136 19.87 1.28 9.28
CA LEU A 136 19.19 0.04 8.90
C LEU A 136 18.09 0.31 7.85
N ARG A 137 17.44 1.48 7.90
CA ARG A 137 16.43 1.89 6.91
C ARG A 137 17.03 2.16 5.53
N VAL A 138 18.18 2.85 5.46
CA VAL A 138 18.90 3.09 4.19
C VAL A 138 19.42 1.78 3.60
N ALA A 139 20.02 0.91 4.42
CA ALA A 139 20.48 -0.39 3.95
C ALA A 139 19.33 -1.30 3.46
N ALA A 140 18.18 -1.27 4.13
CA ALA A 140 16.97 -2.00 3.71
C ALA A 140 16.39 -1.47 2.39
N SER A 141 16.28 -0.14 2.25
CA SER A 141 15.81 0.49 1.00
C SER A 141 16.78 0.29 -0.18
N ASP A 142 18.09 0.31 0.06
CA ASP A 142 19.09 -0.03 -0.95
C ASP A 142 19.02 -1.50 -1.38
N ARG A 143 18.77 -2.42 -0.44
CA ARG A 143 18.58 -3.84 -0.74
C ARG A 143 17.33 -4.04 -1.60
N ARG A 144 16.21 -3.41 -1.24
CA ARG A 144 14.97 -3.45 -2.01
C ARG A 144 15.16 -2.92 -3.43
N ARG A 145 15.81 -1.76 -3.60
CA ARG A 145 16.08 -1.21 -4.94
C ARG A 145 16.91 -2.14 -5.81
N ARG A 146 17.90 -2.83 -5.20
CA ARG A 146 18.69 -3.87 -5.88
C ARG A 146 17.85 -5.10 -6.24
N GLN A 147 16.92 -5.49 -5.37
CA GLN A 147 16.00 -6.60 -5.61
C GLN A 147 15.05 -6.28 -6.78
N GLU A 148 14.40 -5.12 -6.77
CA GLU A 148 13.54 -4.63 -7.86
C GLU A 148 14.28 -4.60 -9.21
N THR A 149 15.52 -4.11 -9.21
CA THR A 149 16.37 -4.10 -10.43
C THR A 149 16.69 -5.52 -10.92
N THR A 150 16.90 -6.46 -9.99
CA THR A 150 17.23 -7.85 -10.33
C THR A 150 16.02 -8.59 -10.87
N VAL A 151 14.86 -8.45 -10.22
CA VAL A 151 13.59 -9.02 -10.66
C VAL A 151 13.20 -8.46 -12.02
N GLY A 152 13.29 -7.16 -12.22
CA GLY A 152 12.97 -6.52 -13.51
C GLY A 152 13.82 -7.03 -14.68
N ARG A 153 15.13 -7.24 -14.46
CA ARG A 153 16.02 -7.82 -15.47
C ARG A 153 15.62 -9.27 -15.82
N ARG A 154 15.39 -10.09 -14.79
CA ARG A 154 14.98 -11.50 -14.96
C ARG A 154 13.62 -11.64 -15.64
N LEU A 155 12.69 -10.74 -15.33
CA LEU A 155 11.40 -10.66 -15.99
C LEU A 155 11.56 -10.38 -17.50
N ALA A 156 12.39 -9.39 -17.86
CA ALA A 156 12.64 -9.07 -19.26
C ALA A 156 13.24 -10.29 -20.01
N GLU A 157 14.26 -10.93 -19.43
CA GLU A 157 14.87 -12.16 -19.97
C GLU A 157 13.85 -13.31 -20.11
N PHE A 158 12.93 -13.45 -19.15
CA PHE A 158 11.87 -14.45 -19.19
C PHE A 158 10.87 -14.19 -20.32
N ILE A 159 10.42 -12.94 -20.48
CA ILE A 159 9.46 -12.53 -21.53
C ILE A 159 10.06 -12.75 -22.92
N GLU A 160 11.33 -12.37 -23.12
CA GLU A 160 12.03 -12.57 -24.39
C GLU A 160 12.16 -14.05 -24.76
N ARG A 161 12.42 -14.92 -23.76
CA ARG A 161 12.61 -16.36 -23.99
C ARG A 161 11.30 -17.13 -24.20
N SER A 162 10.23 -16.72 -23.50
CA SER A 162 9.02 -17.54 -23.35
C SER A 162 7.82 -17.00 -24.13
N GLY A 163 7.98 -15.85 -24.80
CA GLY A 163 6.94 -15.19 -25.58
C GLY A 163 6.67 -15.83 -26.97
N PRO A 164 5.71 -15.26 -27.73
CA PRO A 164 5.02 -14.00 -27.47
C PRO A 164 3.83 -14.13 -26.49
N PHE A 165 3.70 -13.15 -25.60
CA PHE A 165 2.56 -13.01 -24.69
C PHE A 165 1.60 -11.92 -25.17
N THR A 166 0.31 -12.09 -24.89
CA THR A 166 -0.71 -11.04 -25.11
C THR A 166 -0.61 -9.97 -24.02
N SER A 167 -1.22 -8.79 -24.24
CA SER A 167 -1.27 -7.74 -23.21
C SER A 167 -1.97 -8.18 -21.91
N ALA A 168 -2.96 -9.07 -22.01
CA ALA A 168 -3.63 -9.63 -20.83
C ALA A 168 -2.69 -10.55 -20.03
N GLN A 169 -1.90 -11.37 -20.72
CA GLN A 169 -0.92 -12.28 -20.11
C GLN A 169 0.26 -11.50 -19.51
N LEU A 170 0.80 -10.51 -20.22
CA LEU A 170 1.87 -9.65 -19.72
C LEU A 170 1.47 -8.96 -18.41
N TRP A 171 0.23 -8.48 -18.31
CA TRP A 171 -0.26 -7.88 -17.07
C TRP A 171 -0.13 -8.82 -15.87
N TRP A 172 -0.51 -10.10 -16.03
CA TRP A 172 -0.38 -11.09 -14.95
C TRP A 172 1.08 -11.33 -14.57
N ILE A 173 1.95 -11.52 -15.57
CA ILE A 173 3.38 -11.78 -15.37
C ILE A 173 4.05 -10.59 -14.67
N GLU A 174 3.76 -9.37 -15.11
CA GLU A 174 4.27 -8.12 -14.52
C GLU A 174 3.81 -7.97 -13.07
N LYS A 175 2.52 -8.23 -12.77
CA LYS A 175 2.00 -8.12 -11.40
C LYS A 175 2.53 -9.21 -10.48
N ILE A 176 2.75 -10.42 -10.98
CA ILE A 176 3.44 -11.46 -10.21
C ILE A 176 4.88 -11.01 -9.91
N ALA A 177 5.58 -10.40 -10.87
CA ALA A 177 6.92 -9.88 -10.66
C ALA A 177 6.97 -8.69 -9.68
N ASP A 178 6.00 -7.79 -9.70
CA ASP A 178 5.85 -6.70 -8.71
C ASP A 178 5.74 -7.26 -7.28
N VAL A 179 4.99 -8.35 -7.12
CA VAL A 179 4.91 -9.08 -5.85
C VAL A 179 6.29 -9.65 -5.50
N VAL A 180 6.97 -10.36 -6.42
CA VAL A 180 8.30 -10.95 -6.13
C VAL A 180 9.37 -9.90 -5.80
N ALA A 181 9.28 -8.72 -6.40
CA ALA A 181 10.18 -7.61 -6.11
C ALA A 181 10.01 -7.07 -4.69
N THR A 182 8.80 -7.15 -4.15
CA THR A 182 8.48 -6.75 -2.77
C THR A 182 8.68 -7.90 -1.79
N GLU A 183 8.48 -9.13 -2.25
CA GLU A 183 8.29 -10.33 -1.44
C GLU A 183 9.12 -11.43 -2.07
N THR A 184 10.14 -11.92 -1.38
CA THR A 184 11.15 -12.84 -1.96
C THR A 184 10.57 -14.06 -2.69
N ARG A 185 9.29 -14.41 -2.47
CA ARG A 185 8.55 -15.38 -3.29
C ARG A 185 7.10 -14.98 -3.55
N PHE A 186 6.58 -15.45 -4.68
CA PHE A 186 5.14 -15.48 -4.96
C PHE A 186 4.50 -16.77 -4.39
N ALA A 187 3.34 -16.63 -3.76
CA ALA A 187 2.48 -17.73 -3.33
C ALA A 187 1.18 -17.71 -4.16
N PRO A 188 0.67 -18.85 -4.66
CA PRO A 188 -0.54 -18.89 -5.48
C PRO A 188 -1.76 -18.21 -4.84
N ALA A 189 -1.88 -18.24 -3.51
CA ALA A 189 -2.94 -17.56 -2.77
C ALA A 189 -3.00 -16.04 -2.99
N TYR A 190 -1.94 -15.40 -3.51
CA TYR A 190 -2.01 -13.98 -3.90
C TYR A 190 -2.92 -13.74 -5.09
N LEU A 191 -3.24 -14.76 -5.89
CA LEU A 191 -4.23 -14.60 -6.95
C LEU A 191 -5.61 -14.21 -6.40
N ASP A 192 -5.90 -14.53 -5.14
CA ASP A 192 -7.17 -14.17 -4.51
C ASP A 192 -7.16 -12.75 -3.86
N SER A 193 -6.02 -12.04 -3.90
CA SER A 193 -5.92 -10.65 -3.46
C SER A 193 -5.99 -9.68 -4.62
N ILE A 194 -6.28 -8.41 -4.33
CA ILE A 194 -6.08 -7.32 -5.32
C ILE A 194 -4.58 -7.30 -5.70
N PRO A 195 -4.20 -6.85 -6.92
CA PRO A 195 -5.06 -6.50 -8.05
C PRO A 195 -5.60 -7.71 -8.83
N PHE A 196 -5.16 -8.92 -8.51
CA PHE A 196 -5.50 -10.15 -9.23
C PHE A 196 -6.98 -10.50 -9.12
N SER A 197 -7.57 -10.42 -7.92
CA SER A 197 -8.99 -10.68 -7.68
C SER A 197 -9.91 -9.74 -8.46
N ALA A 198 -9.49 -8.49 -8.69
CA ALA A 198 -10.21 -7.55 -9.54
C ALA A 198 -10.25 -7.98 -11.03
N ARG A 199 -9.40 -8.94 -11.41
CA ARG A 199 -9.31 -9.53 -12.75
C ARG A 199 -9.74 -10.99 -12.77
N GLY A 200 -10.55 -11.42 -11.81
CA GLY A 200 -11.07 -12.80 -11.69
C GLY A 200 -10.19 -13.73 -10.86
N GLY A 201 -9.10 -13.22 -10.27
CA GLY A 201 -8.21 -13.97 -9.39
C GLY A 201 -7.65 -15.24 -10.02
N THR A 202 -7.74 -16.36 -9.32
CA THR A 202 -7.28 -17.65 -9.82
C THR A 202 -8.00 -18.04 -11.13
N ASP A 203 -9.31 -17.84 -11.21
CA ASP A 203 -10.08 -18.17 -12.43
C ASP A 203 -9.67 -17.27 -13.61
N GLY A 204 -9.48 -15.97 -13.36
CA GLY A 204 -9.01 -15.04 -14.38
C GLY A 204 -7.60 -15.31 -14.88
N PHE A 205 -6.74 -15.86 -14.02
CA PHE A 205 -5.41 -16.32 -14.42
C PHE A 205 -5.49 -17.58 -15.30
N LEU A 206 -6.34 -18.55 -14.93
CA LEU A 206 -6.60 -19.75 -15.74
C LEU A 206 -7.22 -19.40 -17.09
N ASP A 207 -8.12 -18.42 -17.15
CA ASP A 207 -8.70 -17.93 -18.41
C ASP A 207 -7.65 -17.28 -19.33
N ALA A 208 -6.65 -16.59 -18.75
CA ALA A 208 -5.62 -15.89 -19.52
C ALA A 208 -4.56 -16.83 -20.13
N PHE A 209 -4.27 -17.96 -19.49
CA PHE A 209 -3.19 -18.87 -19.89
C PHE A 209 -3.68 -20.27 -20.29
N GLY A 210 -4.91 -20.62 -19.96
CA GLY A 210 -5.43 -21.98 -20.07
C GLY A 210 -5.08 -22.83 -18.84
N PRO A 211 -5.93 -23.81 -18.48
CA PRO A 211 -5.82 -24.56 -17.22
C PRO A 211 -4.51 -25.36 -17.11
N ASP A 212 -4.01 -25.91 -18.22
CA ASP A 212 -2.80 -26.72 -18.22
C ASP A 212 -1.53 -25.85 -18.17
N ALA A 213 -1.47 -24.80 -18.99
CA ALA A 213 -0.27 -23.97 -19.11
C ALA A 213 -0.10 -22.95 -17.96
N ALA A 214 -1.18 -22.57 -17.28
CA ALA A 214 -1.13 -21.61 -16.17
C ALA A 214 -0.21 -22.07 -15.03
N SER A 215 -0.29 -23.35 -14.66
CA SER A 215 0.51 -23.89 -13.56
C SER A 215 2.00 -23.99 -13.93
N ASP A 216 2.30 -24.51 -15.12
CA ASP A 216 3.66 -24.61 -15.63
C ASP A 216 4.32 -23.24 -15.76
N LEU A 217 3.59 -22.27 -16.34
CA LEU A 217 4.07 -20.89 -16.47
C LEU A 217 4.34 -20.27 -15.10
N LEU A 218 3.44 -20.47 -14.13
CA LEU A 218 3.62 -19.90 -12.79
C LEU A 218 4.88 -20.46 -12.12
N ASP A 219 5.14 -21.76 -12.27
CA ASP A 219 6.33 -22.39 -11.72
C ASP A 219 7.62 -21.97 -12.44
N GLU A 220 7.59 -21.84 -13.77
CA GLU A 220 8.71 -21.30 -14.54
C GLU A 220 9.02 -19.85 -14.17
N LEU A 221 7.98 -19.00 -14.08
CA LEU A 221 8.12 -17.61 -13.68
C LEU A 221 8.69 -17.50 -12.26
N ARG A 222 8.18 -18.29 -11.30
CA ARG A 222 8.71 -18.32 -9.92
C ARG A 222 10.19 -18.71 -9.88
N ARG A 223 10.60 -19.69 -10.70
CA ARG A 223 12.02 -20.09 -10.81
C ARG A 223 12.87 -19.01 -11.46
N ALA A 224 12.33 -18.32 -12.46
CA ALA A 224 13.04 -17.26 -13.16
C ALA A 224 13.27 -16.02 -12.28
N LEU A 225 12.33 -15.70 -11.38
CA LEU A 225 12.39 -14.50 -10.55
C LEU A 225 13.14 -14.68 -9.22
N ALA A 226 13.28 -15.92 -8.72
CA ALA A 226 14.01 -16.27 -7.48
C ALA A 226 15.51 -15.97 -7.55
#